data_AF-A0A254SBH6-F1
#
_entry.id   AF-A0A254SBH6-F1
#
_cell.length_a   1.000
_cell.length_b   1.000
_cell.length_c   1.000
_cell.angle_alpha   90.00
_cell.angle_beta   90.00
_cell.angle_gamma   90.00
#
_symmetry.space_group_name_H-M   'P 1'
#
loop_
_entity.id
_entity.type
_entity.pdbx_description
1 polymer ?
#
loop_
_entity_poly.entity_id
_entity_poly.type
_entity_poly.pdbx_seq_one_letter_code
_entity_poly.pdbx_strand_id
1 'polypeptide(L)'
;MNDLNQKLLAIIQDGFPLVERPYLRLAEMLNVSEQEVFDAVEGLRSSGLIRRIGGVYDSKKLGFISRLCAGKVLTSENDFSAEHHAQTPMEKFAAVVNDEPAITHNYIRSHEYNVWFTVIAENESAIQSVVDRVCAETDLHDVHVLTASKKYKINTVMSLDERRGSAGSPTLTKDERGECAPALRHSDNQVPRHSDNSTIRHSERSEESSKFLGKLTDSDKSRIHFACDDIPHTLTPFKDWGVSCDELREDIAAKRMRRFGAILRHQDAGFPCNAMVCFRLDERRTTSDECELNEMLAESRHSEDRRAEESSKIKSLAKKHFVSHCYERPSFKSFPYNLYAMMHAQTPEELDGFIKESVALLDNPEYVVLHSLKELKKTSFRFFA
;
A
#
# COMPACT_ATOMS: atom_id res chain seq x y z
N MET A 1 24.50 -1.52 -11.97
CA MET A 1 23.29 -1.44 -12.83
C MET A 1 23.66 -0.64 -14.07
N ASN A 2 23.33 -1.12 -15.27
CA ASN A 2 23.63 -0.41 -16.52
C ASN A 2 22.50 0.59 -16.86
N ASP A 3 22.72 1.44 -17.88
CA ASP A 3 21.76 2.47 -18.33
C ASP A 3 20.42 1.87 -18.80
N LEU A 4 20.46 0.75 -19.54
CA LEU A 4 19.26 0.05 -20.00
C LEU A 4 18.38 -0.41 -18.83
N ASN A 5 18.97 -1.01 -17.80
CA ASN A 5 18.24 -1.47 -16.61
C ASN A 5 17.59 -0.30 -15.87
N GLN A 6 18.27 0.84 -15.76
CA GLN A 6 17.71 2.04 -15.11
C GLN A 6 16.49 2.56 -15.86
N LYS A 7 16.59 2.70 -17.20
CA LYS A 7 15.47 3.13 -18.05
C LYS A 7 14.30 2.14 -18.00
N LEU A 8 14.59 0.84 -18.05
CA LEU A 8 13.56 -0.19 -17.93
C LEU A 8 12.84 -0.09 -16.58
N LEU A 9 13.57 -0.06 -15.47
CA LEU A 9 12.99 0.06 -14.13
C LEU A 9 12.13 1.32 -13.98
N ALA A 10 12.55 2.44 -14.57
CA ALA A 10 11.76 3.67 -14.56
C ALA A 10 10.41 3.50 -15.27
N ILE A 11 10.36 2.73 -16.37
CA ILE A 11 9.13 2.47 -17.13
C ILE A 11 8.26 1.44 -16.41
N ILE A 12 8.81 0.25 -16.14
CA ILE A 12 8.02 -0.93 -15.74
C ILE A 12 7.46 -0.83 -14.33
N GLN A 13 8.01 0.02 -13.46
CA GLN A 13 7.46 0.27 -12.12
C GLN A 13 6.11 1.00 -12.15
N ASP A 14 5.99 1.96 -13.07
CA ASP A 14 4.77 2.76 -13.26
C ASP A 14 3.74 2.00 -14.08
N GLY A 15 4.18 1.25 -15.09
CA GLY A 15 3.34 0.35 -15.85
C GLY A 15 4.14 -0.62 -16.71
N PHE A 16 3.65 -1.85 -16.83
CA PHE A 16 4.15 -2.83 -17.80
C PHE A 16 3.15 -2.92 -18.97
N PRO A 17 3.59 -2.84 -20.24
CA PRO A 17 2.67 -2.76 -21.37
C PRO A 17 1.68 -3.91 -21.41
N LEU A 18 0.38 -3.62 -21.41
CA LEU A 18 -0.67 -4.65 -21.51
C LEU A 18 -0.96 -5.02 -22.97
N VAL A 19 0.04 -5.50 -23.71
CA VAL A 19 -0.08 -5.91 -25.12
C VAL A 19 0.45 -7.32 -25.32
N GLU A 20 0.13 -7.96 -26.44
CA GLU A 20 0.53 -9.35 -26.72
C GLU A 20 2.05 -9.58 -26.61
N ARG A 21 2.85 -8.60 -27.06
CA ARG A 21 4.32 -8.63 -27.04
C ARG A 21 4.91 -7.46 -26.24
N PRO A 22 4.86 -7.50 -24.91
CA PRO A 22 5.21 -6.35 -24.08
C PRO A 22 6.71 -5.99 -24.14
N TYR A 23 7.58 -6.99 -24.27
CA TYR A 23 9.02 -6.78 -24.38
C TYR A 23 9.40 -6.13 -25.72
N LEU A 24 8.75 -6.51 -26.82
CA LEU A 24 8.93 -5.83 -28.11
C LEU A 24 8.53 -4.35 -28.01
N ARG A 25 7.42 -4.08 -27.32
CA ARG A 25 6.96 -2.71 -27.15
C ARG A 25 7.94 -1.86 -26.35
N LEU A 26 8.48 -2.39 -25.26
CA LEU A 26 9.54 -1.74 -24.49
C LEU A 26 10.81 -1.53 -25.33
N ALA A 27 11.16 -2.50 -26.18
CA ALA A 27 12.32 -2.43 -27.06
C ALA A 27 12.19 -1.31 -28.10
N GLU A 28 11.01 -1.15 -28.71
CA GLU A 28 10.71 -0.03 -29.60
C GLU A 28 10.83 1.33 -28.90
N MET A 29 10.34 1.43 -27.65
CA MET A 29 10.45 2.67 -26.86
C MET A 29 11.89 3.04 -26.53
N LEU A 30 12.74 2.04 -26.31
CA LEU A 30 14.13 2.22 -25.88
C LEU A 30 15.13 2.12 -27.04
N ASN A 31 14.66 1.84 -28.25
CA ASN A 31 15.46 1.63 -29.46
C ASN A 31 16.56 0.57 -29.27
N VAL A 32 16.16 -0.59 -28.74
CA VAL A 32 17.01 -1.78 -28.55
C VAL A 32 16.28 -3.00 -29.12
N SER A 33 16.89 -4.19 -29.09
CA SER A 33 16.19 -5.42 -29.49
C SER A 33 15.28 -5.96 -28.39
N GLU A 34 14.23 -6.69 -28.78
CA GLU A 34 13.31 -7.35 -27.84
C GLU A 34 14.03 -8.32 -26.91
N GLN A 35 15.01 -9.08 -27.44
CA GLN A 35 15.77 -10.05 -26.65
C GLN A 35 16.62 -9.35 -25.58
N GLU A 36 17.26 -8.22 -25.91
CA GLU A 36 18.02 -7.44 -24.92
C GLU A 36 17.13 -6.94 -23.79
N VAL A 37 15.89 -6.51 -24.07
CA VAL A 37 14.94 -6.10 -23.03
C VAL A 37 14.51 -7.28 -22.17
N PHE A 38 14.17 -8.40 -22.80
CA PHE A 38 13.78 -9.62 -22.09
C PHE A 38 14.89 -10.10 -21.15
N ASP A 39 16.11 -10.25 -21.67
CA ASP A 39 17.27 -10.69 -20.89
C ASP A 39 17.60 -9.71 -19.75
N ALA A 40 17.44 -8.40 -19.98
CA ALA A 40 17.62 -7.40 -18.94
C ALA A 40 16.58 -7.53 -17.81
N VAL A 41 15.30 -7.67 -18.14
CA VAL A 41 14.23 -7.85 -17.14
C VAL A 41 14.40 -9.15 -16.36
N GLU A 42 14.74 -10.24 -17.05
CA GLU A 42 14.99 -11.54 -16.43
C GLU A 42 16.26 -11.53 -15.56
N GLY A 43 17.30 -10.79 -15.96
CA GLY A 43 18.46 -10.50 -15.11
C GLY A 43 18.09 -9.75 -13.83
N LEU A 44 17.16 -8.79 -13.92
CA LEU A 44 16.67 -8.04 -12.75
C LEU A 44 15.76 -8.89 -11.84
N ARG A 45 15.02 -9.87 -12.39
CA ARG A 45 14.25 -10.85 -11.61
C ARG A 45 15.15 -11.86 -10.91
N SER A 46 16.10 -12.45 -11.64
CA SER A 46 17.03 -13.46 -11.12
C SER A 46 17.99 -12.92 -10.05
N SER A 47 18.38 -11.65 -10.14
CA SER A 47 19.12 -10.96 -9.07
C SER A 47 18.26 -10.65 -7.83
N GLY A 48 16.95 -10.84 -7.90
CA GLY A 48 16.01 -10.60 -6.81
C GLY A 48 15.48 -9.17 -6.71
N LEU A 49 15.98 -8.24 -7.53
CA LEU A 49 15.57 -6.83 -7.47
C LEU A 49 14.10 -6.65 -7.90
N ILE A 50 13.71 -7.23 -9.04
CA ILE A 50 12.29 -7.35 -9.41
C ILE A 50 11.73 -8.54 -8.66
N ARG A 51 10.80 -8.27 -7.74
CA ARG A 51 10.14 -9.30 -6.95
C ARG A 51 9.08 -10.03 -7.76
N ARG A 52 8.31 -9.28 -8.54
CA ARG A 52 7.31 -9.78 -9.50
C ARG A 52 6.88 -8.64 -10.44
N ILE A 53 6.29 -8.99 -11.58
CA ILE A 53 5.52 -8.10 -12.44
C ILE A 53 4.08 -8.60 -12.41
N GLY A 54 3.15 -7.73 -12.00
CA GLY A 54 1.75 -8.10 -11.92
C GLY A 54 0.84 -6.97 -11.46
N GLY A 55 -0.41 -7.31 -11.18
CA GLY A 55 -1.44 -6.38 -10.73
C GLY A 55 -1.21 -5.89 -9.30
N VAL A 56 -1.43 -4.59 -9.09
CA VAL A 56 -1.48 -3.95 -7.78
C VAL A 56 -2.90 -3.45 -7.55
N TYR A 57 -3.69 -4.22 -6.81
CA TYR A 57 -5.11 -3.95 -6.60
C TYR A 57 -5.38 -2.96 -5.45
N ASP A 58 -6.57 -2.36 -5.48
CA ASP A 58 -7.15 -1.59 -4.38
C ASP A 58 -8.07 -2.50 -3.55
N SER A 59 -7.60 -2.87 -2.36
CA SER A 59 -8.33 -3.79 -1.47
C SER A 59 -9.76 -3.32 -1.18
N LYS A 60 -9.97 -2.01 -0.96
CA LYS A 60 -11.28 -1.47 -0.61
C LYS A 60 -12.27 -1.62 -1.76
N LYS A 61 -11.82 -1.42 -3.00
CA LYS A 61 -12.65 -1.62 -4.20
C LYS A 61 -13.01 -3.09 -4.44
N LEU A 62 -12.20 -4.02 -3.91
CA LEU A 62 -12.46 -5.46 -3.97
C LEU A 62 -13.25 -5.99 -2.77
N GLY A 63 -13.66 -5.12 -1.83
CA GLY A 63 -14.43 -5.53 -0.64
C GLY A 63 -13.58 -6.01 0.53
N PHE A 64 -12.27 -5.74 0.51
CA PHE A 64 -11.35 -6.06 1.61
C PHE A 64 -10.95 -4.80 2.39
N ILE A 65 -10.69 -4.99 3.67
CA ILE A 65 -10.13 -3.99 4.58
C ILE A 65 -8.72 -4.38 5.00
N SER A 66 -7.91 -3.39 5.39
CA SER A 66 -6.57 -3.60 5.90
C SER A 66 -6.40 -2.92 7.26
N ARG A 67 -5.79 -3.63 8.22
CA ARG A 67 -5.48 -3.10 9.56
C ARG A 67 -4.01 -3.27 9.85
N LEU A 68 -3.43 -2.26 10.51
CA LEU A 68 -2.10 -2.37 11.08
C LEU A 68 -2.26 -2.93 12.49
N CYS A 69 -1.54 -3.98 12.83
CA CYS A 69 -1.51 -4.57 14.15
C CYS A 69 -0.16 -4.30 14.79
N ALA A 70 -0.19 -3.87 16.04
CA ALA A 70 0.99 -3.72 16.89
C ALA A 70 0.85 -4.67 18.06
N GLY A 71 1.88 -5.44 18.38
CA GLY A 71 1.85 -6.37 19.51
C GLY A 71 3.22 -6.55 20.13
N LYS A 72 3.24 -7.32 21.22
CA LYS A 72 4.43 -7.62 22.00
C LYS A 72 4.77 -9.09 21.88
N VAL A 73 6.04 -9.37 21.61
CA VAL A 73 6.61 -10.72 21.66
C VAL A 73 7.87 -10.65 22.51
N LEU A 74 8.05 -11.60 23.42
CA LEU A 74 9.26 -11.63 24.25
C LEU A 74 10.50 -11.79 23.37
N THR A 75 11.46 -10.87 23.54
CA THR A 75 12.75 -10.91 22.84
C THR A 75 13.77 -11.74 23.62
N SER A 76 14.63 -12.45 22.90
CA SER A 76 15.79 -13.18 23.43
C SER A 76 17.07 -12.73 22.73
N GLU A 77 18.21 -12.79 23.41
CA GLU A 77 19.52 -12.55 22.79
C GLU A 77 19.82 -13.54 21.66
N ASN A 78 19.21 -14.72 21.71
CA ASN A 78 19.37 -15.78 20.71
C ASN A 78 18.43 -15.63 19.50
N ASP A 79 17.53 -14.64 19.48
CA ASP A 79 16.57 -14.46 18.40
C ASP A 79 17.27 -14.41 17.04
N PHE A 80 17.00 -15.41 16.18
CA PHE A 80 17.62 -15.54 14.86
C PHE A 80 19.14 -15.70 14.87
N SER A 81 19.72 -16.15 15.98
CA SER A 81 21.13 -16.48 16.06
C SER A 81 21.46 -17.70 15.17
N ALA A 82 22.71 -17.75 14.67
CA ALA A 82 23.16 -18.88 13.86
C ALA A 82 23.50 -20.13 14.70
N GLU A 83 23.59 -19.97 16.02
CA GLU A 83 23.87 -21.06 16.95
C GLU A 83 22.66 -21.98 17.11
N HIS A 84 22.88 -23.26 17.41
CA HIS A 84 21.78 -24.16 17.68
C HIS A 84 21.11 -23.81 19.00
N HIS A 85 19.83 -23.47 18.94
CA HIS A 85 19.00 -23.18 20.09
C HIS A 85 17.57 -23.69 19.86
N ALA A 86 16.81 -23.84 20.93
CA ALA A 86 15.37 -24.07 20.80
C ALA A 86 14.72 -22.82 20.20
N GLN A 87 13.72 -23.02 19.34
CA GLN A 87 13.00 -21.91 18.68
C GLN A 87 12.56 -20.86 19.71
N THR A 88 12.96 -19.60 19.49
CA THR A 88 12.59 -18.53 20.40
C THR A 88 11.12 -18.10 20.20
N PRO A 89 10.51 -17.39 21.17
CA PRO A 89 9.19 -16.80 20.99
C PRO A 89 9.06 -15.94 19.73
N MET A 90 10.10 -15.15 19.42
CA MET A 90 10.16 -14.30 18.23
C MET A 90 10.23 -15.12 16.94
N GLU A 91 11.02 -16.19 16.91
CA GLU A 91 11.12 -17.06 15.74
C GLU A 91 9.83 -17.85 15.49
N LYS A 92 9.17 -18.32 16.56
CA LYS A 92 7.86 -18.97 16.49
C LYS A 92 6.81 -18.02 15.93
N PHE A 93 6.77 -16.79 16.46
CA PHE A 93 5.89 -15.74 15.94
C PHE A 93 6.17 -15.44 14.45
N ALA A 94 7.44 -15.29 14.08
CA ALA A 94 7.83 -15.02 12.70
C ALA A 94 7.38 -16.14 11.76
N ALA A 95 7.53 -17.41 12.16
CA ALA A 95 7.09 -18.57 11.38
C ALA A 95 5.57 -18.55 11.12
N VAL A 96 4.75 -18.43 12.17
CA VAL A 96 3.29 -18.40 12.07
C VAL A 96 2.82 -17.22 11.19
N VAL A 97 3.37 -16.03 11.40
CA VAL A 97 2.99 -14.86 10.60
C VAL A 97 3.45 -14.97 9.14
N ASN A 98 4.59 -15.61 8.88
CA ASN A 98 5.07 -15.83 7.51
C ASN A 98 4.18 -16.77 6.72
N ASP A 99 3.57 -17.75 7.38
CA ASP A 99 2.65 -18.69 6.74
C ASP A 99 1.23 -18.15 6.59
N GLU A 100 0.82 -17.15 7.40
CA GLU A 100 -0.52 -16.57 7.36
C GLU A 100 -0.79 -15.73 6.09
N PRO A 101 -1.64 -16.16 5.14
CA PRO A 101 -1.88 -15.45 3.88
C PRO A 101 -2.53 -14.07 4.05
N ALA A 102 -3.31 -13.87 5.12
CA ALA A 102 -3.93 -12.59 5.44
C ALA A 102 -2.90 -11.52 5.86
N ILE A 103 -1.70 -11.93 6.29
CA ILE A 103 -0.65 -11.01 6.70
C ILE A 103 0.32 -10.78 5.53
N THR A 104 0.47 -9.52 5.14
CA THR A 104 1.32 -9.12 3.99
C THR A 104 2.63 -8.47 4.39
N HIS A 105 2.65 -7.77 5.50
CA HIS A 105 3.83 -7.04 5.98
C HIS A 105 4.02 -7.41 7.44
N ASN A 106 5.25 -7.68 7.86
CA ASN A 106 5.61 -7.94 9.24
C ASN A 106 7.03 -7.42 9.50
N TYR A 107 7.17 -6.53 10.48
CA TYR A 107 8.42 -5.89 10.84
C TYR A 107 8.64 -5.96 12.35
N ILE A 108 9.89 -6.25 12.72
CA ILE A 108 10.38 -5.99 14.08
C ILE A 108 10.80 -4.52 14.16
N ARG A 109 10.37 -3.81 15.20
CA ARG A 109 10.67 -2.40 15.42
C ARG A 109 11.23 -2.13 16.81
N SER A 110 11.98 -1.04 16.93
CA SER A 110 12.64 -0.59 18.17
C SER A 110 11.65 0.04 19.18
N HIS A 111 10.72 -0.74 19.72
CA HIS A 111 9.72 -0.28 20.69
C HIS A 111 9.20 -1.44 21.54
N GLU A 112 8.52 -1.17 22.66
CA GLU A 112 7.91 -2.20 23.51
C GLU A 112 6.90 -3.06 22.74
N TYR A 113 6.02 -2.41 21.97
CA TYR A 113 5.32 -3.04 20.85
C TYR A 113 6.33 -3.29 19.73
N ASN A 114 7.02 -4.42 19.80
CA ASN A 114 8.17 -4.73 18.97
C ASN A 114 7.82 -5.40 17.64
N VAL A 115 6.60 -5.91 17.47
CA VAL A 115 6.15 -6.51 16.20
C VAL A 115 4.99 -5.73 15.59
N TRP A 116 5.12 -5.41 14.31
CA TRP A 116 4.16 -4.61 13.55
C TRP A 116 3.82 -5.31 12.25
N PHE A 117 2.58 -5.76 12.12
CA PHE A 117 2.14 -6.52 10.96
C PHE A 117 0.82 -5.99 10.37
N THR A 118 0.63 -6.18 9.06
CA THR A 118 -0.57 -5.71 8.36
C THR A 118 -1.43 -6.88 7.93
N VAL A 119 -2.65 -6.93 8.47
CA VAL A 119 -3.67 -7.93 8.13
C VAL A 119 -4.62 -7.35 7.08
N ILE A 120 -4.97 -8.16 6.09
CA ILE A 120 -5.97 -7.86 5.06
C ILE A 120 -7.02 -8.97 5.06
N ALA A 121 -8.29 -8.61 5.18
CA ALA A 121 -9.43 -9.53 5.19
C ALA A 121 -10.71 -8.81 4.75
N GLU A 122 -11.83 -9.53 4.65
CA GLU A 122 -13.10 -9.02 4.13
C GLU A 122 -13.76 -8.01 5.07
N ASN A 123 -13.60 -8.18 6.38
CA ASN A 123 -14.27 -7.37 7.41
C ASN A 123 -13.55 -7.45 8.77
N GLU A 124 -13.97 -6.65 9.75
CA GLU A 124 -13.31 -6.56 11.06
C GLU A 124 -13.31 -7.89 11.82
N SER A 125 -14.39 -8.69 11.70
CA SER A 125 -14.48 -10.01 12.35
C SER A 125 -13.43 -10.98 11.77
N ALA A 126 -13.24 -10.95 10.45
CA ALA A 126 -12.21 -11.74 9.78
C ALA A 126 -10.79 -11.30 10.19
N ILE A 127 -10.54 -9.98 10.30
CA ILE A 127 -9.27 -9.46 10.84
C ILE A 127 -9.04 -9.98 12.26
N GLN A 128 -10.04 -9.88 13.13
CA GLN A 128 -9.94 -10.32 14.52
C GLN A 128 -9.66 -11.83 14.59
N SER A 129 -10.34 -12.63 13.77
CA SER A 129 -10.12 -14.08 13.71
C SER A 129 -8.69 -14.46 13.29
N VAL A 130 -8.06 -13.67 12.41
CA VAL A 130 -6.63 -13.86 12.07
C VAL A 130 -5.75 -13.53 13.27
N VAL A 131 -5.99 -12.40 13.92
CA VAL A 131 -5.20 -11.97 15.09
C VAL A 131 -5.31 -12.98 16.23
N ASP A 132 -6.52 -13.43 16.54
CA ASP A 132 -6.78 -14.40 17.62
C ASP A 132 -6.06 -15.73 17.37
N ARG A 133 -6.04 -16.20 16.11
CA ARG A 133 -5.27 -17.40 15.73
C ARG A 133 -3.78 -17.22 15.94
N VAL A 134 -3.20 -16.10 15.49
CA VAL A 134 -1.78 -15.81 15.70
C VAL A 134 -1.46 -15.73 17.20
N CYS A 135 -2.31 -15.10 18.01
CA CYS A 135 -2.15 -15.07 19.47
C CYS A 135 -2.24 -16.47 20.10
N ALA A 136 -3.12 -17.34 19.61
CA ALA A 136 -3.28 -18.70 20.15
C ALA A 136 -2.08 -19.60 19.85
N GLU A 137 -1.39 -19.36 18.73
CA GLU A 137 -0.29 -20.19 18.27
C GLU A 137 1.09 -19.67 18.70
N THR A 138 1.18 -18.42 19.18
CA THR A 138 2.45 -17.73 19.46
C THR A 138 2.45 -17.06 20.84
N ASP A 139 3.58 -16.48 21.23
CA ASP A 139 3.71 -15.68 22.45
C ASP A 139 3.29 -14.20 22.25
N LEU A 140 2.60 -13.91 21.14
CA LEU A 140 2.06 -12.60 20.83
C LEU A 140 0.99 -12.21 21.86
N HIS A 141 1.17 -11.05 22.49
CA HIS A 141 0.21 -10.52 23.45
C HIS A 141 0.12 -8.99 23.35
N ASP A 142 -0.85 -8.42 24.07
CA ASP A 142 -1.14 -6.98 24.08
C ASP A 142 -1.27 -6.40 22.66
N VAL A 143 -2.14 -7.02 21.85
CA VAL A 143 -2.27 -6.71 20.43
C VAL A 143 -3.30 -5.61 20.21
N HIS A 144 -2.90 -4.57 19.50
CA HIS A 144 -3.77 -3.48 19.09
C HIS A 144 -4.01 -3.52 17.58
N VAL A 145 -5.27 -3.64 17.18
CA VAL A 145 -5.73 -3.54 15.79
C VAL A 145 -6.03 -2.07 15.48
N LEU A 146 -5.17 -1.43 14.70
CA LEU A 146 -5.19 -0.01 14.43
C LEU A 146 -5.85 0.28 13.08
N THR A 147 -7.01 0.94 13.12
CA THR A 147 -7.71 1.42 11.93
C THR A 147 -7.16 2.76 11.48
N ALA A 148 -6.92 2.94 10.17
CA ALA A 148 -6.58 4.25 9.63
C ALA A 148 -7.85 5.11 9.56
N SER A 149 -7.93 6.15 10.39
CA SER A 149 -9.04 7.12 10.40
C SER A 149 -8.96 8.05 9.19
N LYS A 150 -7.74 8.45 8.80
CA LYS A 150 -7.49 9.27 7.60
C LYS A 150 -6.21 8.84 6.90
N LYS A 151 -6.22 8.89 5.57
CA LYS A 151 -5.09 8.55 4.72
C LYS A 151 -4.64 9.80 3.96
N TYR A 152 -3.39 10.22 4.17
CA TYR A 152 -2.79 11.38 3.49
C TYR A 152 -1.91 10.96 2.32
N LYS A 153 -1.16 9.86 2.46
CA LYS A 153 -0.34 9.31 1.38
C LYS A 153 -0.22 7.80 1.48
N ILE A 154 -0.25 7.16 0.32
CA ILE A 154 0.16 5.78 0.11
C ILE A 154 0.94 5.76 -1.21
N ASN A 155 2.26 5.70 -1.12
CA ASN A 155 3.11 5.59 -2.29
C ASN A 155 3.94 4.30 -2.21
N THR A 156 3.87 3.50 -3.28
CA THR A 156 4.58 2.23 -3.38
C THR A 156 5.84 2.33 -4.24
N VAL A 157 6.06 3.45 -4.92
CA VAL A 157 7.22 3.70 -5.78
C VAL A 157 7.99 4.88 -5.20
N MET A 158 9.20 4.63 -4.71
CA MET A 158 10.13 5.68 -4.29
C MET A 158 11.16 5.80 -5.42
N SER A 159 11.15 6.89 -6.15
CA SER A 159 12.14 7.11 -7.20
C SER A 159 13.39 7.75 -6.58
N LEU A 160 14.56 7.17 -6.86
CA LEU A 160 15.86 7.79 -6.56
C LEU A 160 16.08 9.07 -7.38
N ASP A 161 15.38 9.20 -8.52
CA ASP A 161 15.58 10.29 -9.48
C ASP A 161 14.87 11.61 -9.13
N GLU A 162 14.07 11.68 -8.06
CA GLU A 162 13.58 12.99 -7.60
C GLU A 162 14.73 13.95 -7.19
N ARG A 163 15.96 13.43 -6.99
CA ARG A 163 17.18 14.22 -6.74
C ARG A 163 17.93 14.67 -8.00
N ARG A 164 17.65 14.10 -9.17
CA ARG A 164 18.32 14.46 -10.43
C ARG A 164 17.23 14.81 -11.42
N GLY A 165 17.11 16.10 -11.77
CA GLY A 165 16.24 16.57 -12.86
C GLY A 165 16.62 15.95 -14.20
N SER A 166 16.31 14.68 -14.39
CA SER A 166 16.58 13.91 -15.59
C SER A 166 15.42 14.11 -16.56
N ALA A 167 15.74 14.77 -17.67
CA ALA A 167 14.82 15.01 -18.76
C ALA A 167 14.42 13.68 -19.43
N GLY A 168 13.11 13.45 -19.55
CA GLY A 168 12.49 12.72 -20.66
C GLY A 168 12.87 11.25 -20.85
N SER A 169 12.61 10.38 -19.86
CA SER A 169 12.46 8.95 -20.19
C SER A 169 11.13 8.74 -20.94
N PRO A 170 11.08 7.87 -21.98
CA PRO A 170 9.83 7.56 -22.67
C PRO A 170 8.80 7.00 -21.68
N THR A 171 7.66 7.68 -21.53
CA THR A 171 6.55 7.20 -20.70
C THR A 171 5.58 6.41 -21.56
N LEU A 172 4.99 5.35 -21.00
CA LEU A 172 3.85 4.68 -21.64
C LEU A 172 2.72 5.68 -21.91
N THR A 173 1.98 5.46 -22.99
CA THR A 173 0.72 6.15 -23.24
C THR A 173 -0.33 5.71 -22.22
N LYS A 174 -1.41 6.49 -22.08
CA LYS A 174 -2.54 6.12 -21.22
C LYS A 174 -3.13 4.77 -21.63
N ASP A 175 -3.22 4.49 -22.93
CA ASP A 175 -3.77 3.24 -23.45
C ASP A 175 -2.89 2.03 -23.14
N GLU A 176 -1.57 2.18 -23.24
CA GLU A 176 -0.60 1.14 -22.90
C GLU A 176 -0.55 0.86 -21.39
N ARG A 177 -0.86 1.86 -20.55
CA ARG A 177 -1.11 1.67 -19.11
C ARG A 177 -2.50 1.12 -18.80
N GLY A 178 -3.37 0.96 -19.79
CA GLY A 178 -4.75 0.50 -19.62
C GLY A 178 -5.73 1.55 -19.08
N GLU A 179 -5.38 2.83 -19.11
CA GLU A 179 -6.19 3.94 -18.58
C GLU A 179 -7.28 4.43 -19.54
N CYS A 180 -7.35 3.90 -20.77
CA CYS A 180 -8.27 4.37 -21.83
C CYS A 180 -9.31 3.33 -22.30
N ALA A 181 -9.44 2.17 -21.65
CA ALA A 181 -10.32 1.11 -22.14
C ALA A 181 -11.80 1.58 -22.28
N PRO A 182 -12.44 1.40 -23.46
CA PRO A 182 -13.87 1.61 -23.59
C PRO A 182 -14.60 0.55 -22.77
N ALA A 183 -15.60 0.94 -21.98
CA ALA A 183 -16.45 0.00 -21.27
C ALA A 183 -17.08 -0.96 -22.29
N LEU A 184 -16.66 -2.23 -22.27
CA LEU A 184 -17.30 -3.28 -23.04
C LEU A 184 -18.74 -3.36 -22.56
N ARG A 185 -19.67 -2.83 -23.36
CA ARG A 185 -21.10 -2.99 -23.12
C ARG A 185 -21.40 -4.47 -23.30
N HIS A 186 -21.71 -5.17 -22.22
CA HIS A 186 -22.37 -6.47 -22.33
C HIS A 186 -23.67 -6.27 -23.11
N SER A 187 -23.75 -6.91 -24.27
CA SER A 187 -24.88 -6.88 -25.18
C SER A 187 -26.12 -7.50 -24.52
N ASP A 188 -27.16 -6.68 -24.42
CA ASP A 188 -28.58 -7.01 -24.55
C ASP A 188 -29.13 -8.24 -23.85
N ASN A 189 -29.83 -8.00 -22.74
CA ASN A 189 -31.05 -8.75 -22.42
C ASN A 189 -32.24 -7.78 -22.53
N GLN A 190 -33.02 -7.93 -23.60
CA GLN A 190 -34.26 -7.19 -23.83
C GLN A 190 -35.26 -7.51 -22.71
N VAL A 191 -35.75 -6.47 -22.03
CA VAL A 191 -36.96 -6.55 -21.19
C VAL A 191 -37.96 -5.50 -21.72
N PRO A 192 -39.25 -5.82 -21.88
CA PRO A 192 -40.20 -4.98 -22.59
C PRO A 192 -40.50 -3.67 -21.86
N ARG A 193 -40.68 -2.61 -22.64
CA ARG A 193 -41.15 -1.30 -22.18
C ARG A 193 -42.59 -1.42 -21.69
N HIS A 194 -42.81 -1.10 -20.41
CA HIS A 194 -44.08 -0.55 -19.96
C HIS A 194 -43.87 0.89 -19.47
N SER A 195 -44.71 1.76 -20.00
CA SER A 195 -44.91 3.15 -19.63
C SER A 195 -45.37 3.26 -18.18
N ASP A 196 -44.83 4.22 -17.43
CA ASP A 196 -45.66 5.27 -16.83
C ASP A 196 -44.81 6.40 -16.22
N ASN A 197 -45.28 7.62 -16.46
CA ASN A 197 -44.74 8.88 -15.96
C ASN A 197 -45.15 9.09 -14.49
N SER A 198 -44.23 9.54 -13.63
CA SER A 198 -44.43 10.80 -12.86
C SER A 198 -43.21 11.18 -12.01
N THR A 199 -42.76 12.41 -12.25
CA THR A 199 -42.26 13.43 -11.32
C THR A 199 -41.87 13.01 -9.89
N ILE A 200 -40.61 13.24 -9.51
CA ILE A 200 -40.20 13.99 -8.30
C ILE A 200 -38.73 14.43 -8.46
N ARG A 201 -38.48 15.72 -8.24
CA ARG A 201 -37.17 16.37 -8.30
C ARG A 201 -36.50 16.40 -6.91
N HIS A 202 -35.17 16.44 -6.96
CA HIS A 202 -34.24 16.98 -5.95
C HIS A 202 -34.02 16.16 -4.66
N SER A 203 -33.13 15.16 -4.73
CA SER A 203 -32.16 14.86 -3.64
C SER A 203 -31.00 13.92 -4.07
N GLU A 204 -30.72 13.75 -5.36
CA GLU A 204 -29.67 12.85 -5.84
C GLU A 204 -28.41 13.64 -6.20
N ARG A 205 -27.47 13.76 -5.26
CA ARG A 205 -26.09 14.14 -5.62
C ARG A 205 -24.98 13.61 -4.71
N SER A 206 -25.32 12.83 -3.68
CA SER A 206 -24.35 12.20 -2.77
C SER A 206 -24.37 10.66 -2.79
N GLU A 207 -25.36 10.02 -3.43
CA GLU A 207 -25.48 8.55 -3.48
C GLU A 207 -25.07 7.91 -4.82
N GLU A 208 -24.92 8.68 -5.90
CA GLU A 208 -24.58 8.17 -7.24
C GLU A 208 -23.15 7.63 -7.36
N SER A 209 -22.24 7.97 -6.43
CA SER A 209 -20.86 7.47 -6.48
C SER A 209 -20.69 6.02 -5.98
N SER A 210 -21.73 5.41 -5.40
CA SER A 210 -21.69 4.01 -4.91
C SER A 210 -22.37 2.99 -5.83
N LYS A 211 -23.12 3.45 -6.85
CA LYS A 211 -24.02 2.61 -7.67
C LYS A 211 -23.41 1.95 -8.91
N PHE A 212 -22.09 2.05 -9.14
CA PHE A 212 -21.45 1.57 -10.39
C PHE A 212 -20.23 0.64 -10.22
N LEU A 213 -20.12 -0.10 -9.10
CA LEU A 213 -19.35 -1.35 -9.12
C LEU A 213 -20.35 -2.50 -9.24
N GLY A 214 -20.55 -2.99 -10.46
CA GLY A 214 -21.23 -4.27 -10.66
C GLY A 214 -20.59 -5.34 -9.78
N LYS A 215 -21.38 -6.26 -9.22
CA LYS A 215 -20.85 -7.39 -8.45
C LYS A 215 -19.81 -8.12 -9.30
N LEU A 216 -18.61 -8.33 -8.75
CA LEU A 216 -17.57 -9.12 -9.40
C LEU A 216 -18.08 -10.53 -9.68
N THR A 217 -17.95 -10.96 -10.94
CA THR A 217 -18.23 -12.33 -11.33
C THR A 217 -17.15 -13.27 -10.78
N ASP A 218 -17.40 -14.58 -10.79
CA ASP A 218 -16.36 -15.55 -10.38
C ASP A 218 -15.19 -15.59 -11.38
N SER A 219 -15.44 -15.25 -12.65
CA SER A 219 -14.39 -15.02 -13.65
C SER A 219 -13.51 -13.83 -13.26
N ASP A 220 -14.11 -12.72 -12.83
CA ASP A 220 -13.36 -11.56 -12.34
C ASP A 220 -12.50 -11.90 -11.15
N LYS A 221 -13.06 -12.59 -10.15
CA LYS A 221 -12.33 -12.99 -8.94
C LYS A 221 -11.15 -13.88 -9.28
N SER A 222 -11.35 -14.88 -10.14
CA SER A 222 -10.30 -15.80 -10.57
C SER A 222 -9.18 -15.06 -11.30
N ARG A 223 -9.54 -14.19 -12.24
CA ARG A 223 -8.59 -13.36 -12.97
C ARG A 223 -7.81 -12.41 -12.05
N ILE A 224 -8.49 -11.77 -11.10
CA ILE A 224 -7.86 -10.89 -10.10
C ILE A 224 -6.89 -11.67 -9.21
N HIS A 225 -7.28 -12.88 -8.78
CA HIS A 225 -6.44 -13.78 -8.00
C HIS A 225 -5.14 -14.07 -8.76
N PHE A 226 -5.23 -14.55 -10.00
CA PHE A 226 -4.06 -14.82 -10.83
C PHE A 226 -3.25 -13.57 -11.11
N ALA A 227 -3.90 -12.44 -11.40
CA ALA A 227 -3.22 -11.18 -11.69
C ALA A 227 -2.37 -10.64 -10.52
N CYS A 228 -2.58 -11.14 -9.30
CA CYS A 228 -1.73 -10.82 -8.14
C CYS A 228 -0.39 -11.56 -8.14
N ASP A 229 -0.21 -12.55 -9.00
CA ASP A 229 1.04 -13.29 -9.14
C ASP A 229 2.02 -12.61 -10.10
N ASP A 230 3.15 -13.28 -10.30
CA ASP A 230 4.18 -12.88 -11.24
C ASP A 230 3.83 -13.42 -12.63
N ILE A 231 4.06 -12.62 -13.68
CA ILE A 231 3.83 -13.07 -15.05
C ILE A 231 4.78 -14.22 -15.45
N PRO A 232 4.39 -15.09 -16.40
CA PRO A 232 5.28 -16.10 -16.96
C PRO A 232 6.58 -15.50 -17.54
N HIS A 233 7.66 -16.28 -17.50
CA HIS A 233 8.99 -15.91 -17.99
C HIS A 233 9.12 -16.18 -19.50
N THR A 234 8.29 -15.51 -20.29
CA THR A 234 8.22 -15.70 -21.74
C THR A 234 8.06 -14.36 -22.47
N LEU A 235 8.33 -14.33 -23.78
CA LEU A 235 8.16 -13.13 -24.60
C LEU A 235 6.68 -12.71 -24.79
N THR A 236 5.74 -13.64 -24.59
CA THR A 236 4.29 -13.45 -24.71
C THR A 236 3.57 -13.82 -23.40
N PRO A 237 3.90 -13.13 -22.29
CA PRO A 237 3.54 -13.60 -20.96
C PRO A 237 2.03 -13.69 -20.76
N PHE A 238 1.24 -12.75 -21.28
CA PHE A 238 -0.22 -12.75 -21.10
C PHE A 238 -0.91 -13.92 -21.79
N LYS A 239 -0.41 -14.32 -22.97
CA LYS A 239 -0.90 -15.49 -23.70
C LYS A 239 -0.62 -16.76 -22.93
N ASP A 240 0.62 -16.92 -22.46
CA ASP A 240 1.04 -18.11 -21.70
C ASP A 240 0.40 -18.16 -20.31
N TRP A 241 0.01 -17.00 -19.77
CA TRP A 241 -0.72 -16.88 -18.52
C TRP A 241 -2.21 -17.23 -18.68
N GLY A 242 -2.75 -17.16 -19.90
CA GLY A 242 -4.17 -17.33 -20.17
C GLY A 242 -5.04 -16.16 -19.70
N VAL A 243 -4.46 -14.96 -19.54
CA VAL A 243 -5.15 -13.76 -19.04
C VAL A 243 -5.23 -12.72 -20.16
N SER A 244 -6.43 -12.21 -20.44
CA SER A 244 -6.60 -11.19 -21.48
C SER A 244 -6.03 -9.84 -21.05
N CYS A 245 -5.28 -9.20 -21.94
CA CYS A 245 -4.83 -7.83 -21.75
C CYS A 245 -6.02 -6.86 -21.57
N ASP A 246 -7.11 -7.06 -22.31
CA ASP A 246 -8.27 -6.17 -22.25
C ASP A 246 -9.00 -6.24 -20.91
N GLU A 247 -9.09 -7.43 -20.32
CA GLU A 247 -9.68 -7.60 -18.99
C GLU A 247 -8.80 -6.95 -17.91
N LEU A 248 -7.46 -7.01 -18.05
CA LEU A 248 -6.53 -6.30 -17.15
C LEU A 248 -6.67 -4.79 -17.30
N ARG A 249 -6.82 -4.27 -18.53
CA ARG A 249 -7.11 -2.85 -18.76
C ARG A 249 -8.45 -2.44 -18.15
N GLU A 250 -9.47 -3.30 -18.23
CA GLU A 250 -10.77 -3.01 -17.64
C GLU A 250 -10.68 -2.84 -16.12
N ASP A 251 -9.90 -3.69 -15.44
CA ASP A 251 -9.67 -3.54 -14.00
C ASP A 251 -9.01 -2.20 -13.63
N ILE A 252 -8.08 -1.72 -14.46
CA ILE A 252 -7.44 -0.41 -14.30
C ILE A 252 -8.47 0.69 -14.54
N ALA A 253 -9.25 0.61 -15.61
CA ALA A 253 -10.30 1.58 -15.95
C ALA A 253 -11.40 1.65 -14.88
N ALA A 254 -11.79 0.50 -14.32
CA ALA A 254 -12.74 0.37 -13.21
C ALA A 254 -12.14 0.80 -11.86
N LYS A 255 -10.85 1.17 -11.82
CA LYS A 255 -10.10 1.56 -10.61
C LYS A 255 -10.06 0.47 -9.54
N ARG A 256 -10.27 -0.79 -9.93
CA ARG A 256 -10.07 -1.96 -9.07
C ARG A 256 -8.58 -2.27 -8.97
N MET A 257 -7.86 -2.13 -10.07
CA MET A 257 -6.41 -2.19 -10.13
C MET A 257 -5.82 -0.77 -10.17
N ARG A 258 -4.82 -0.51 -9.33
CA ARG A 258 -4.10 0.78 -9.29
C ARG A 258 -3.10 0.89 -10.43
N ARG A 259 -2.41 -0.20 -10.73
CA ARG A 259 -1.50 -0.37 -11.87
C ARG A 259 -1.17 -1.84 -12.09
N PHE A 260 -0.68 -2.15 -13.29
CA PHE A 260 -0.03 -3.41 -13.61
C PHE A 260 1.45 -3.12 -13.91
N GLY A 261 2.38 -3.66 -13.13
CA GLY A 261 3.79 -3.29 -13.27
C GLY A 261 4.73 -4.10 -12.39
N ALA A 262 6.02 -3.79 -12.48
CA ALA A 262 7.05 -4.38 -11.65
C ALA A 262 6.96 -3.89 -10.19
N ILE A 263 7.02 -4.82 -9.26
CA ILE A 263 7.15 -4.59 -7.83
C ILE A 263 8.59 -4.92 -7.43
N LEU A 264 9.30 -3.92 -6.92
CA LEU A 264 10.71 -4.07 -6.54
C LEU A 264 10.88 -4.49 -5.08
N ARG A 265 12.04 -5.07 -4.75
CA ARG A 265 12.52 -5.19 -3.37
C ARG A 265 13.18 -3.88 -2.96
N HIS A 266 12.46 -3.04 -2.20
CA HIS A 266 12.92 -1.70 -1.81
C HIS A 266 14.20 -1.66 -0.95
N GLN A 267 14.55 -2.73 -0.23
CA GLN A 267 15.77 -2.76 0.60
C GLN A 267 17.04 -2.56 -0.24
N ASP A 268 17.01 -2.99 -1.51
CA ASP A 268 18.12 -2.86 -2.47
C ASP A 268 18.02 -1.59 -3.34
N ALA A 269 16.97 -0.78 -3.15
CA ALA A 269 16.70 0.43 -3.94
C ALA A 269 17.29 1.72 -3.32
N GLY A 270 18.25 1.59 -2.39
CA GLY A 270 19.07 2.71 -1.92
C GLY A 270 18.59 3.47 -0.67
N PHE A 271 17.67 2.91 0.12
CA PHE A 271 17.23 3.48 1.40
C PHE A 271 17.31 2.45 2.55
N PRO A 272 18.51 2.14 3.07
CA PRO A 272 18.69 1.18 4.17
C PRO A 272 18.05 1.66 5.49
N CYS A 273 17.96 2.97 5.70
CA CYS A 273 17.42 3.54 6.94
C CYS A 273 15.91 3.76 6.81
N ASN A 274 15.13 2.95 7.53
CA ASN A 274 13.68 2.94 7.47
C ASN A 274 13.10 3.09 8.87
N ALA A 275 12.16 4.02 9.08
CA ALA A 275 11.48 4.17 10.34
C ALA A 275 9.99 4.49 10.15
N MET A 276 9.17 3.98 11.07
CA MET A 276 7.83 4.50 11.27
C MET A 276 7.96 5.59 12.34
N VAL A 277 7.72 6.84 11.99
CA VAL A 277 7.75 7.95 12.92
C VAL A 277 6.32 8.30 13.28
N CYS A 278 6.01 8.22 14.57
CA CYS A 278 4.67 8.46 15.07
C CYS A 278 4.65 9.74 15.88
N PHE A 279 3.74 10.66 15.56
CA PHE A 279 3.59 11.95 16.21
C PHE A 279 2.29 11.98 17.02
N ARG A 280 2.33 12.67 18.16
CA ARG A 280 1.16 12.98 18.98
C ARG A 280 0.69 14.37 18.62
N LEU A 281 -0.34 14.43 17.80
CA LEU A 281 -1.07 15.64 17.50
C LEU A 281 -2.27 15.75 18.43
N ASP A 282 -2.71 16.98 18.72
CA ASP A 282 -3.78 17.23 19.67
C ASP A 282 -5.11 16.66 19.16
N GLU A 283 -5.47 15.47 19.65
CA GLU A 283 -6.84 14.99 19.54
C GLU A 283 -7.71 15.77 20.51
N ARG A 284 -8.98 16.02 20.14
CA ARG A 284 -9.97 16.52 21.10
C ARG A 284 -9.87 15.66 22.37
N ARG A 285 -9.70 16.28 23.54
CA ARG A 285 -10.24 15.67 24.75
C ARG A 285 -11.74 15.51 24.50
N THR A 286 -12.22 14.32 24.14
CA THR A 286 -13.63 14.00 24.36
C THR A 286 -13.79 13.84 25.86
N THR A 287 -13.88 14.97 26.58
CA THR A 287 -14.34 14.98 27.96
C THR A 287 -15.79 14.52 27.94
N SER A 288 -16.04 13.34 28.46
CA SER A 288 -17.38 12.85 28.76
C SER A 288 -17.91 13.52 30.03
N ASP A 289 -17.96 14.85 30.05
CA ASP A 289 -18.57 15.59 31.16
C ASP A 289 -19.40 16.75 30.58
N GLU A 290 -20.69 16.71 30.90
CA GLU A 290 -21.69 17.71 30.56
C GLU A 290 -21.40 19.03 31.30
N CYS A 291 -20.67 19.95 30.67
CA CYS A 291 -20.81 21.36 30.99
C CYS A 291 -20.38 22.29 29.84
N GLU A 292 -21.22 23.29 29.62
CA GLU A 292 -20.94 24.58 28.95
C GLU A 292 -21.11 24.67 27.42
N LEU A 293 -22.38 24.60 27.02
CA LEU A 293 -22.90 24.77 25.64
C LEU A 293 -22.61 26.14 24.98
N ASN A 294 -22.11 27.15 25.71
CA ASN A 294 -21.88 28.50 25.19
C ASN A 294 -20.41 28.83 24.87
N GLU A 295 -19.41 28.17 25.49
CA GLU A 295 -17.99 28.29 25.07
C GLU A 295 -17.72 27.51 23.76
N MET A 296 -18.49 26.44 23.52
CA MET A 296 -18.39 25.56 22.36
C MET A 296 -18.53 26.27 21.00
N LEU A 297 -19.26 27.39 20.88
CA LEU A 297 -19.50 28.06 19.59
C LEU A 297 -18.36 29.01 19.17
N ALA A 298 -17.65 29.64 20.11
CA ALA A 298 -16.44 30.42 19.82
C ALA A 298 -15.22 29.51 19.69
N GLU A 299 -15.14 28.46 20.51
CA GLU A 299 -14.14 27.41 20.40
C GLU A 299 -14.29 26.58 19.12
N SER A 300 -15.50 26.33 18.63
CA SER A 300 -15.72 25.55 17.41
C SER A 300 -15.07 26.19 16.18
N ARG A 301 -15.23 27.50 15.94
CA ARG A 301 -14.58 28.18 14.80
C ARG A 301 -13.06 28.21 14.94
N HIS A 302 -12.53 28.53 16.12
CA HIS A 302 -11.09 28.48 16.38
C HIS A 302 -10.52 27.06 16.34
N SER A 303 -11.32 26.04 16.63
CA SER A 303 -10.92 24.63 16.54
C SER A 303 -10.95 24.13 15.09
N GLU A 304 -11.89 24.60 14.28
CA GLU A 304 -11.99 24.27 12.86
C GLU A 304 -10.83 24.88 12.06
N ASP A 305 -10.50 26.15 12.32
CA ASP A 305 -9.35 26.81 11.68
C ASP A 305 -8.03 26.14 12.08
N ARG A 306 -7.83 25.85 13.37
CA ARG A 306 -6.66 25.10 13.86
C ARG A 306 -6.56 23.71 13.23
N ARG A 307 -7.69 23.00 13.09
CA ARG A 307 -7.73 21.67 12.45
C ARG A 307 -7.46 21.73 10.95
N ALA A 308 -7.92 22.78 10.27
CA ALA A 308 -7.63 23.01 8.87
C ALA A 308 -6.12 23.28 8.66
N GLU A 309 -5.52 24.07 9.55
CA GLU A 309 -4.10 24.35 9.56
C GLU A 309 -3.27 23.07 9.83
N GLU A 310 -3.60 22.32 10.89
CA GLU A 310 -2.94 21.04 11.21
C GLU A 310 -3.04 20.05 10.04
N SER A 311 -4.24 19.85 9.49
CA SER A 311 -4.48 19.03 8.30
C SER A 311 -3.67 19.50 7.08
N SER A 312 -3.40 20.81 6.96
CA SER A 312 -2.53 21.38 5.92
C SER A 312 -1.06 21.04 6.16
N LYS A 313 -0.59 21.12 7.41
CA LYS A 313 0.78 20.72 7.80
C LYS A 313 1.00 19.23 7.58
N ILE A 314 0.05 18.37 7.95
CA ILE A 314 0.12 16.92 7.70
C ILE A 314 0.15 16.63 6.19
N LYS A 315 -0.67 17.31 5.37
CA LYS A 315 -0.60 17.19 3.90
C LYS A 315 0.77 17.63 3.36
N SER A 316 1.39 18.64 3.96
CA SER A 316 2.71 19.12 3.58
C SER A 316 3.80 18.11 3.95
N LEU A 317 3.71 17.48 5.13
CA LEU A 317 4.58 16.37 5.52
C LEU A 317 4.42 15.19 4.56
N ALA A 318 3.19 14.80 4.26
CA ALA A 318 2.91 13.69 3.37
C ALA A 318 3.53 13.91 1.97
N LYS A 319 3.58 15.15 1.48
CA LYS A 319 4.21 15.47 0.18
C LYS A 319 5.74 15.36 0.18
N LYS A 320 6.41 15.26 1.32
CA LYS A 320 7.88 15.11 1.37
C LYS A 320 8.31 13.83 0.65
N HIS A 321 9.43 13.93 -0.08
CA HIS A 321 9.98 12.84 -0.88
C HIS A 321 10.40 11.64 -0.02
N PHE A 322 10.88 11.90 1.21
CA PHE A 322 11.29 10.87 2.17
C PHE A 322 10.13 10.19 2.90
N VAL A 323 8.87 10.64 2.72
CA VAL A 323 7.68 10.02 3.33
C VAL A 323 6.95 9.16 2.31
N SER A 324 6.87 7.85 2.50
CA SER A 324 6.15 6.96 1.57
C SER A 324 4.68 6.77 1.94
N HIS A 325 4.37 6.78 3.23
CA HIS A 325 3.04 6.54 3.77
C HIS A 325 2.77 7.51 4.92
N CYS A 326 1.54 8.04 4.97
CA CYS A 326 1.12 8.95 6.03
C CYS A 326 -0.36 8.72 6.38
N TYR A 327 -0.61 8.32 7.62
CA TYR A 327 -1.93 7.91 8.13
C TYR A 327 -2.22 8.52 9.49
N GLU A 328 -3.45 8.94 9.72
CA GLU A 328 -3.98 9.11 11.08
C GLU A 328 -4.60 7.80 11.56
N ARG A 329 -4.43 7.50 12.85
CA ARG A 329 -5.00 6.34 13.55
C ARG A 329 -5.36 6.75 14.99
N PRO A 330 -6.31 6.05 15.63
CA PRO A 330 -6.58 6.24 17.06
C PRO A 330 -5.32 5.99 17.90
N SER A 331 -5.14 6.79 18.95
CA SER A 331 -4.17 6.57 19.99
C SER A 331 -4.69 5.59 21.06
N PHE A 332 -3.80 5.01 21.86
CA PHE A 332 -4.16 4.21 23.03
C PHE A 332 -3.21 4.48 24.19
N LYS A 333 -3.58 4.10 25.43
CA LYS A 333 -2.91 4.55 26.66
C LYS A 333 -1.39 4.40 26.66
N SER A 334 -0.89 3.25 26.21
CA SER A 334 0.56 2.94 26.17
C SER A 334 1.25 3.44 24.90
N PHE A 335 0.51 3.98 23.94
CA PHE A 335 1.04 4.50 22.67
C PHE A 335 0.20 5.72 22.21
N PRO A 336 0.46 6.91 22.77
CA PRO A 336 -0.39 8.09 22.60
C PRO A 336 -0.08 8.83 21.29
N TYR A 337 0.19 8.13 20.19
CA TYR A 337 0.55 8.73 18.89
C TYR A 337 -0.52 8.41 17.86
N ASN A 338 -0.98 9.44 17.15
CA ASN A 338 -2.11 9.37 16.23
C ASN A 338 -1.75 9.67 14.78
N LEU A 339 -0.59 10.24 14.48
CA LEU A 339 -0.09 10.41 13.12
C LEU A 339 1.10 9.50 12.86
N TYR A 340 1.04 8.67 11.83
CA TYR A 340 2.04 7.68 11.47
C TYR A 340 2.64 8.02 10.10
N ALA A 341 3.95 8.25 10.04
CA ALA A 341 4.67 8.54 8.80
C ALA A 341 5.80 7.51 8.58
N MET A 342 5.76 6.77 7.46
CA MET A 342 6.87 5.91 7.05
C MET A 342 7.93 6.73 6.35
N MET A 343 9.11 6.85 6.96
CA MET A 343 10.23 7.65 6.49
C MET A 343 11.40 6.77 6.03
N HIS A 344 12.09 7.24 4.97
CA HIS A 344 13.17 6.54 4.30
C HIS A 344 14.36 7.47 4.07
N ALA A 345 15.56 6.98 4.36
CA ALA A 345 16.80 7.71 4.14
C ALA A 345 17.95 6.79 3.72
N GLN A 346 18.99 7.36 3.14
CA GLN A 346 20.21 6.65 2.77
C GLN A 346 21.13 6.41 3.98
N THR A 347 21.08 7.32 4.94
CA THR A 347 21.93 7.31 6.14
C THR A 347 21.11 7.64 7.39
N PRO A 348 21.56 7.22 8.58
CA PRO A 348 20.93 7.60 9.84
C PRO A 348 20.89 9.12 10.05
N GLU A 349 21.95 9.83 9.67
CA GLU A 349 22.06 11.28 9.83
C GLU A 349 21.03 12.02 8.95
N GLU A 350 20.80 11.52 7.72
CA GLU A 350 19.77 12.05 6.84
C GLU A 350 18.36 11.78 7.41
N LEU A 351 18.12 10.58 7.95
CA LEU A 351 16.85 10.25 8.60
C LEU A 351 16.56 11.20 9.78
N ASP A 352 17.55 11.45 10.63
CA ASP A 352 17.45 12.37 11.75
C ASP A 352 17.16 13.80 11.28
N GLY A 353 17.79 14.23 10.18
CA GLY A 353 17.51 15.51 9.53
C GLY A 353 16.05 15.62 9.08
N PHE A 354 15.54 14.60 8.39
CA PHE A 354 14.15 14.54 7.94
C PHE A 354 13.14 14.50 9.09
N ILE A 355 13.46 13.82 10.19
CA ILE A 355 12.64 13.80 11.41
C ILE A 355 12.59 15.20 12.02
N LYS A 356 13.73 15.88 12.19
CA LYS A 356 13.79 17.26 12.71
C LYS A 356 12.99 18.24 11.85
N GLU A 357 13.13 18.13 10.52
CA GLU A 357 12.33 18.92 9.58
C GLU A 357 10.82 18.67 9.76
N SER A 358 10.42 17.41 9.92
CA SER A 358 9.02 17.02 10.10
C SER A 358 8.45 17.49 11.44
N VAL A 359 9.23 17.39 12.51
CA VAL A 359 8.87 17.89 13.86
C VAL A 359 8.64 19.40 13.81
N ALA A 360 9.56 20.15 13.20
CA ALA A 360 9.41 21.61 13.04
C ALA A 360 8.19 21.97 12.17
N LEU A 361 7.91 21.22 11.11
CA LEU A 361 6.76 21.42 10.24
C LEU A 361 5.42 21.19 10.96
N LEU A 362 5.38 20.31 11.96
CA LEU A 362 4.19 19.95 12.74
C LEU A 362 4.08 20.71 14.07
N ASP A 363 4.82 21.82 14.23
CA ASP A 363 4.84 22.65 15.45
C ASP A 363 5.42 21.96 16.70
N ASN A 364 6.43 21.10 16.51
CA ASN A 364 7.18 20.40 17.57
C ASN A 364 6.33 19.50 18.48
N PRO A 365 5.55 18.56 17.92
CA PRO A 365 4.77 17.62 18.72
C PRO A 365 5.69 16.60 19.41
N GLU A 366 5.17 15.94 20.44
CA GLU A 366 5.82 14.71 20.93
C GLU A 366 5.81 13.64 19.84
N TYR A 367 6.88 12.85 19.76
CA TYR A 367 7.02 11.81 18.75
C TYR A 367 7.81 10.61 19.26
N VAL A 368 7.69 9.49 18.56
CA VAL A 368 8.51 8.29 18.73
C VAL A 368 8.99 7.78 17.38
N VAL A 369 10.22 7.27 17.35
CA VAL A 369 10.83 6.69 16.16
C VAL A 369 10.89 5.18 16.32
N LEU A 370 10.16 4.46 15.46
CA LEU A 370 10.19 3.01 15.41
C LEU A 370 11.05 2.56 14.22
N HIS A 371 12.35 2.40 14.45
CA HIS A 371 13.27 1.89 13.44
C HIS A 371 12.86 0.49 13.01
N SER A 372 12.83 0.23 11.71
CA SER A 372 12.61 -1.12 11.17
C SER A 372 13.89 -1.94 11.38
N LEU A 373 13.92 -2.78 12.41
CA LEU A 373 15.09 -3.60 12.77
C LEU A 373 15.22 -4.83 11.87
N LYS A 374 14.09 -5.47 11.55
CA LYS A 374 14.04 -6.64 10.68
C LYS A 374 12.73 -6.70 9.91
N GLU A 375 12.80 -7.01 8.62
CA GLU A 375 11.63 -7.37 7.80
C GLU A 375 11.45 -8.88 7.87
N LEU A 376 10.39 -9.33 8.54
CA LEU A 376 10.06 -10.76 8.64
C LEU A 376 9.23 -11.21 7.44
N LYS A 377 8.30 -10.35 7.00
CA LYS A 377 7.44 -10.57 5.84
C LYS A 377 7.23 -9.29 5.08
N LYS A 378 7.28 -9.39 3.75
CA LYS A 378 6.74 -8.41 2.82
C LYS A 378 6.26 -9.19 1.63
N THR A 379 4.97 -9.20 1.35
CA THR A 379 4.32 -9.91 0.24
C THR A 379 3.16 -9.08 -0.30
N SER A 380 2.73 -9.42 -1.52
CA SER A 380 1.45 -8.90 -2.03
C SER A 380 0.32 -9.79 -1.52
N PHE A 381 -0.81 -9.20 -1.18
CA PHE A 381 -2.01 -9.95 -0.87
C PHE A 381 -2.54 -10.63 -2.13
N ARG A 382 -2.96 -11.89 -2.02
CA ARG A 382 -3.69 -12.60 -3.06
C ARG A 382 -5.17 -12.52 -2.73
N PHE A 383 -5.94 -11.85 -3.58
CA PHE A 383 -7.38 -11.71 -3.38
C PHE A 383 -8.10 -12.99 -3.83
N PHE A 384 -9.22 -13.31 -3.18
CA PHE A 384 -10.12 -14.40 -3.57
C PHE A 384 -9.43 -15.78 -3.68
N ALA A 385 -8.48 -16.04 -2.78
CA ALA A 385 -7.73 -17.29 -2.70
C ALA A 385 -8.56 -18.46 -2.15
#